data_AF-A0A800N9G3-F1
#
_entry.id   AF-A0A800N9G3-F1
#
_cell.length_a   1.000
_cell.length_b   1.000
_cell.length_c   1.000
_cell.angle_alpha   90.00
_cell.angle_beta   90.00
_cell.angle_gamma   90.00
#
_symmetry.space_group_name_H-M   'P 1'
#
loop_
_entity.id
_entity.type
_entity.pdbx_description
1 polymer ?
#
loop_
_entity_poly.entity_id
_entity_poly.type
_entity_poly.pdbx_seq_one_letter_code
_entity_poly.pdbx_strand_id
1 'polypeptide(L)'
;MEALTLEPIAAINVLIPPSMRRLNVALVDIGAGTSDIAITDLGTVTAFGMVPVAGDEITEAISDQLLLDFPLAEKAKRDLHVSDTITVTDILGFQAEISREETIEKISPALERLTNSICEEILRLNNRPPKAVMLAGGGSLTPGLPDRIANRLGLPANRVAIRGIDAISGLNLPDYTDRGPELVTPIGIAIAAKKAPVQYCTVYVNDQPVRLFEVKNLTVGDCLLAAGIKMNKLYGKPGLAMIINLNGQNITIPGSHGEAPVITRNSLPSALDEEIKSGDIITVSKGHDGLPAEVCIKDLIDEVPEKSITINGRQYTIHPAITCNEKVVSLEQILADRDKVECRVPETAEEILTILNLNNLLAELKPFRISINEKETFLPRHSGKLYKNGLEANHHSIVDDGDNLRIEKKSTLTVKELAEIKQLALQESIPVIFNGMKIELSRGILEFQREGAVLTEDDEISAGDAITILKKTRSPFIFQDIFSHVNVDMPASSSGGFVLLKNGEKTSFHESVEPGDHLKIVWPAINNKNSTIKYS
;
A
#
# COMPACT_ATOMS: atom_id res chain seq x y z
N MET A 1 -9.31 21.81 -52.04
CA MET A 1 -8.12 21.00 -52.36
C MET A 1 -8.63 19.76 -53.06
N GLU A 2 -8.41 19.64 -54.38
CA GLU A 2 -9.03 18.57 -55.20
C GLU A 2 -8.25 17.26 -55.13
N ALA A 3 -6.93 17.30 -54.94
CA ALA A 3 -6.12 16.12 -54.67
C ALA A 3 -4.83 16.46 -53.90
N LEU A 4 -4.14 15.42 -53.45
CA LEU A 4 -2.81 15.47 -52.86
C LEU A 4 -1.96 14.38 -53.51
N THR A 5 -0.73 14.73 -53.92
CA THR A 5 0.25 13.79 -54.45
C THR A 5 1.64 14.21 -53.99
N LEU A 6 2.58 13.27 -53.99
CA LEU A 6 4.00 13.60 -53.89
C LEU A 6 4.49 14.10 -55.26
N GLU A 7 5.33 15.13 -55.27
CA GLU A 7 5.94 15.70 -56.47
C GLU A 7 6.65 14.66 -57.35
N PRO A 8 7.54 13.78 -56.83
CA PRO A 8 8.19 12.77 -57.66
C PRO A 8 7.20 11.75 -58.26
N ILE A 9 6.08 11.49 -57.57
CA ILE A 9 5.01 10.60 -58.10
C ILE A 9 4.25 11.30 -59.23
N ALA A 10 4.00 12.60 -59.10
CA ALA A 10 3.32 13.38 -60.11
C ALA A 10 4.15 13.43 -61.41
N ALA A 11 5.44 13.73 -61.29
CA ALA A 11 6.38 13.81 -62.42
C ALA A 11 6.61 12.44 -63.08
N ILE A 12 6.79 11.37 -62.31
CA ILE A 12 7.05 10.04 -62.89
C ILE A 12 5.84 9.44 -63.61
N ASN A 13 4.62 9.79 -63.19
CA ASN A 13 3.41 9.33 -63.84
C ASN A 13 3.22 9.95 -65.23
N VAL A 14 3.78 11.13 -65.48
CA VAL A 14 3.69 11.81 -66.79
C VAL A 14 4.88 11.53 -67.69
N LEU A 15 6.08 11.35 -67.14
CA LEU A 15 7.29 11.09 -67.92
C LEU A 15 7.58 9.60 -68.17
N ILE A 16 7.24 8.71 -67.22
CA ILE A 16 7.56 7.29 -67.30
C ILE A 16 6.28 6.45 -67.38
N PRO A 17 5.81 6.12 -68.61
CA PRO A 17 4.62 5.30 -68.78
C PRO A 17 4.84 3.89 -68.22
N PRO A 18 3.77 3.16 -67.83
CA PRO A 18 3.89 1.82 -67.25
C PRO A 18 4.75 0.84 -68.05
N SER A 19 4.75 0.94 -69.39
CA SER A 19 5.58 0.11 -70.28
C SER A 19 7.09 0.25 -70.06
N MET A 20 7.54 1.42 -69.56
CA MET A 20 8.95 1.73 -69.28
C MET A 20 9.35 1.42 -67.83
N ARG A 21 8.41 1.29 -66.88
CA ARG A 21 8.68 1.12 -65.45
C ARG A 21 9.40 -0.19 -65.08
N ARG A 22 9.47 -1.15 -66.00
CA ARG A 22 10.25 -2.39 -65.83
C ARG A 22 11.74 -2.23 -66.12
N LEU A 23 12.18 -1.07 -66.60
CA LEU A 23 13.53 -0.86 -67.14
C LEU A 23 14.53 -0.31 -66.13
N ASN A 24 14.20 -0.31 -64.84
CA ASN A 24 15.03 0.25 -63.79
C ASN A 24 15.52 1.68 -64.07
N VAL A 25 14.58 2.62 -64.19
CA VAL A 25 14.85 4.03 -64.51
C VAL A 25 14.70 4.88 -63.26
N ALA A 26 15.64 5.80 -63.04
CA ALA A 26 15.54 6.84 -62.03
C ALA A 26 15.01 8.14 -62.66
N LEU A 27 13.99 8.73 -62.06
CA LEU A 27 13.60 10.12 -62.30
C LEU A 27 14.22 10.99 -61.20
N VAL A 28 14.84 12.10 -61.58
CA VAL A 28 15.34 13.12 -60.66
C VAL A 28 14.74 14.46 -61.08
N ASP A 29 13.85 15.01 -60.25
CA ASP A 29 13.28 16.33 -60.43
C ASP A 29 14.08 17.33 -59.59
N ILE A 30 14.87 18.18 -60.25
CA ILE A 30 15.78 19.11 -59.60
C ILE A 30 15.12 20.49 -59.58
N GLY A 31 14.55 20.83 -58.42
CA GLY A 31 13.90 22.10 -58.16
C GLY A 31 14.89 23.21 -57.78
N ALA A 32 14.38 24.23 -57.08
CA ALA A 32 15.21 25.30 -56.54
C ALA A 32 16.06 24.79 -55.35
N GLY A 33 15.44 24.30 -54.27
CA GLY A 33 16.15 23.86 -53.06
C GLY A 33 16.09 22.35 -52.76
N THR A 34 15.34 21.56 -53.53
CA THR A 34 15.27 20.10 -53.37
C THR A 34 15.40 19.36 -54.69
N SER A 35 16.03 18.19 -54.63
CA SER A 35 16.07 17.23 -55.73
C SER A 35 15.28 15.98 -55.34
N ASP A 36 14.12 15.81 -55.95
CA ASP A 36 13.20 14.72 -55.68
C ASP A 36 13.47 13.53 -56.60
N ILE A 37 13.58 12.34 -56.02
CA ILE A 37 14.02 11.13 -56.73
C ILE A 37 12.92 10.08 -56.66
N ALA A 38 12.65 9.43 -57.79
CA ALA A 38 11.82 8.23 -57.84
C ALA A 38 12.44 7.15 -58.73
N ILE A 39 12.39 5.92 -58.25
CA ILE A 39 12.95 4.74 -58.91
C ILE A 39 11.82 3.85 -59.39
N THR A 40 11.92 3.38 -60.62
CA THR A 40 11.03 2.36 -61.16
C THR A 40 11.73 1.03 -61.24
N ASP A 41 11.02 -0.06 -61.02
CA ASP A 41 11.43 -1.41 -61.38
C ASP A 41 10.20 -2.33 -61.40
N LEU A 42 10.30 -3.49 -62.04
CA LEU A 42 9.25 -4.53 -62.05
C LEU A 42 7.85 -4.02 -62.47
N GLY A 43 7.79 -2.95 -63.28
CA GLY A 43 6.54 -2.39 -63.79
C GLY A 43 5.86 -1.38 -62.87
N THR A 44 6.47 -1.03 -61.73
CA THR A 44 5.94 -0.05 -60.76
C THR A 44 7.00 0.94 -60.29
N VAL A 45 6.61 1.91 -59.48
CA VAL A 45 7.54 2.76 -58.71
C VAL A 45 7.94 1.98 -57.46
N THR A 46 9.23 1.74 -57.27
CA THR A 46 9.76 0.89 -56.18
C THR A 46 10.33 1.68 -55.02
N ALA A 47 10.80 2.90 -55.26
CA ALA A 47 11.34 3.76 -54.22
C ALA A 47 11.17 5.24 -54.57
N PHE A 48 11.14 6.09 -53.55
CA PHE A 48 11.18 7.54 -53.65
C PHE A 48 12.05 8.11 -52.52
N GLY A 49 12.65 9.27 -52.75
CA GLY A 49 13.45 9.99 -51.76
C GLY A 49 13.71 11.41 -52.23
N MET A 50 14.42 12.18 -51.41
CA MET A 50 14.76 13.56 -51.71
C MET A 50 16.15 13.89 -51.19
N VAL A 51 16.81 14.84 -51.86
CA VAL A 51 18.05 15.45 -51.40
C VAL A 51 17.78 16.93 -51.12
N PRO A 52 18.17 17.47 -49.95
CA PRO A 52 18.01 18.88 -49.61
C PRO A 52 19.13 19.74 -50.22
N VAL A 53 19.43 19.50 -51.50
CA VAL A 53 20.42 20.23 -52.32
C VAL A 53 19.91 20.18 -53.77
N ALA A 54 19.86 21.32 -54.44
CA ALA A 54 19.38 21.47 -55.81
C ALA A 54 20.02 22.66 -56.54
N GLY A 55 19.20 23.44 -57.25
CA GLY A 55 19.65 24.46 -58.20
C GLY A 55 20.09 25.77 -57.55
N ASP A 56 19.58 26.11 -56.36
CA ASP A 56 19.90 27.35 -55.66
C ASP A 56 21.32 27.34 -55.10
N GLU A 57 21.85 26.20 -54.63
CA GLU A 57 23.27 26.12 -54.21
C GLU A 57 24.23 26.38 -55.37
N ILE A 58 23.84 26.04 -56.59
CA ILE A 58 24.63 26.36 -57.77
C ILE A 58 24.57 27.86 -58.07
N THR A 59 23.40 28.47 -57.89
CA THR A 59 23.22 29.92 -58.03
C THR A 59 24.03 30.67 -56.98
N GLU A 60 24.05 30.21 -55.73
CA GLU A 60 24.89 30.76 -54.66
C GLU A 60 26.37 30.62 -55.00
N ALA A 61 26.81 29.46 -55.51
CA ALA A 61 28.20 29.29 -55.93
C ALA A 61 28.60 30.26 -57.06
N ILE A 62 27.71 30.51 -58.02
CA ILE A 62 27.94 31.51 -59.08
C ILE A 62 27.98 32.93 -58.48
N SER A 63 27.06 33.24 -57.56
CA SER A 63 27.00 34.51 -56.84
C SER A 63 28.32 34.81 -56.15
N ASP A 64 28.87 33.84 -55.41
CA ASP A 64 30.12 33.98 -54.66
C ASP A 64 31.34 34.10 -55.59
N GLN A 65 31.42 33.28 -56.65
CA GLN A 65 32.58 33.22 -57.53
C GLN A 65 32.65 34.41 -58.50
N LEU A 66 31.50 34.96 -58.89
CA LEU A 66 31.40 36.07 -59.86
C LEU A 66 31.04 37.40 -59.20
N LEU A 67 30.87 37.42 -57.86
CA LEU A 67 30.43 38.60 -57.10
C LEU A 67 29.14 39.22 -57.67
N LEU A 68 28.18 38.36 -58.03
CA LEU A 68 26.86 38.76 -58.52
C LEU A 68 25.86 38.72 -57.37
N ASP A 69 24.78 39.50 -57.46
CA ASP A 69 23.61 39.25 -56.61
C ASP A 69 22.87 37.97 -57.08
N PHE A 70 22.03 37.40 -56.22
CA PHE A 70 21.38 36.13 -56.54
C PHE A 70 20.55 36.15 -57.85
N PRO A 71 19.73 37.19 -58.14
CA PRO A 71 19.00 37.27 -59.42
C PRO A 71 19.91 37.32 -60.65
N LEU A 72 21.03 38.07 -60.61
CA LEU A 72 21.99 38.11 -61.71
C LEU A 72 22.77 36.81 -61.83
N ALA A 73 23.09 36.14 -60.72
CA ALA A 73 23.71 34.82 -60.72
C ALA A 73 22.79 33.75 -61.35
N GLU A 74 21.49 33.77 -61.03
CA GLU A 74 20.51 32.86 -61.64
C GLU A 74 20.39 33.11 -63.14
N LYS A 75 20.36 34.39 -63.54
CA LYS A 75 20.37 34.77 -64.95
C LYS A 75 21.63 34.27 -65.64
N ALA A 76 22.81 34.50 -65.07
CA ALA A 76 24.09 34.03 -65.60
C ALA A 76 24.11 32.50 -65.76
N LYS A 77 23.62 31.76 -64.75
CA LYS A 77 23.50 30.29 -64.81
C LYS A 77 22.65 29.83 -66.00
N ARG A 78 21.51 30.48 -66.23
CA ARG A 78 20.60 30.19 -67.34
C ARG A 78 21.18 30.57 -68.69
N ASP A 79 21.82 31.73 -68.80
CA ASP A 79 22.45 32.19 -70.04
C ASP A 79 23.63 31.27 -70.43
N LEU A 80 24.40 30.80 -69.45
CA LEU A 80 25.47 29.81 -69.65
C LEU A 80 24.98 28.44 -70.12
N HIS A 81 23.69 28.10 -69.94
CA HIS A 81 23.14 26.86 -70.52
C HIS A 81 23.08 26.93 -72.06
N VAL A 82 22.84 28.12 -72.62
CA VAL A 82 22.63 28.31 -74.06
C VAL A 82 23.81 28.96 -74.78
N SER A 83 24.67 29.69 -74.06
CA SER A 83 25.82 30.41 -74.62
C SER A 83 27.13 29.95 -74.00
N ASP A 84 28.19 29.87 -74.82
CA ASP A 84 29.53 29.49 -74.36
C ASP A 84 30.23 30.63 -73.61
N THR A 85 29.81 31.88 -73.85
CA THR A 85 30.34 33.07 -73.21
C THR A 85 29.21 34.04 -72.88
N ILE A 86 29.27 34.66 -71.71
CA ILE A 86 28.31 35.68 -71.27
C ILE A 86 29.02 36.92 -70.73
N THR A 87 28.37 38.07 -70.77
CA THR A 87 28.84 39.29 -70.10
C THR A 87 28.04 39.53 -68.83
N VAL A 88 28.74 39.68 -67.71
CA VAL A 88 28.13 39.97 -66.40
C VAL A 88 28.67 41.29 -65.84
N THR A 89 27.85 41.94 -65.02
CA THR A 89 28.25 43.11 -64.22
C THR A 89 28.19 42.71 -62.75
N ASP A 90 29.33 42.77 -62.06
CA ASP A 90 29.40 42.46 -60.64
C ASP A 90 28.73 43.53 -59.76
N ILE A 91 28.59 43.25 -58.46
CA ILE A 91 27.99 44.19 -57.49
C ILE A 91 28.79 45.49 -57.31
N LEU A 92 30.04 45.54 -57.80
CA LEU A 92 30.90 46.72 -57.77
C LEU A 92 30.82 47.54 -59.07
N GLY A 93 30.08 47.05 -60.07
CA GLY A 93 29.86 47.70 -61.36
C GLY A 93 30.90 47.35 -62.43
N PHE A 94 31.79 46.38 -62.20
CA PHE A 94 32.75 45.93 -63.21
C PHE A 94 32.09 44.95 -64.19
N GLN A 95 32.31 45.19 -65.48
CA GLN A 95 31.88 44.26 -66.52
C GLN A 95 33.00 43.30 -66.87
N ALA A 96 32.66 42.01 -66.87
CA ALA A 96 33.55 40.94 -67.29
C ALA A 96 32.84 40.01 -68.28
N GLU A 97 33.59 39.57 -69.28
CA GLU A 97 33.19 38.49 -70.17
C GLU A 97 33.72 37.17 -69.59
N ILE A 98 32.83 36.19 -69.41
CA ILE A 98 33.15 34.95 -68.70
C ILE A 98 32.67 33.77 -69.56
N SER A 99 33.54 32.78 -69.71
CA SER A 99 33.22 31.55 -70.44
C SER A 99 32.47 30.55 -69.57
N ARG A 100 31.71 29.66 -70.21
CA ARG A 100 31.04 28.52 -69.59
C ARG A 100 32.05 27.61 -68.92
N GLU A 101 33.15 27.30 -69.59
CA GLU A 101 34.18 26.40 -69.08
C GLU A 101 34.81 26.95 -67.80
N GLU A 102 35.19 28.24 -67.80
CA GLU A 102 35.73 28.92 -66.62
C GLU A 102 34.73 28.94 -65.46
N THR A 103 33.46 29.22 -65.74
CA THR A 103 32.42 29.23 -64.71
C THR A 103 32.21 27.84 -64.12
N ILE A 104 32.10 26.80 -64.96
CA ILE A 104 31.97 25.40 -64.53
C ILE A 104 33.16 24.97 -63.66
N GLU A 105 34.38 25.40 -64.01
CA GLU A 105 35.57 25.13 -63.20
C GLU A 105 35.46 25.78 -61.82
N LYS A 106 35.09 27.06 -61.75
CA LYS A 106 34.92 27.81 -60.49
C LYS A 106 33.85 27.21 -59.58
N ILE A 107 32.73 26.75 -60.14
CA ILE A 107 31.61 26.16 -59.36
C ILE A 107 31.70 24.63 -59.22
N SER A 108 32.78 24.01 -59.72
CA SER A 108 32.93 22.56 -59.69
C SER A 108 32.75 21.92 -58.31
N PRO A 109 33.19 22.54 -57.18
CA PRO A 109 32.93 21.98 -55.85
C PRO A 109 31.43 21.86 -55.51
N ALA A 110 30.62 22.85 -55.92
CA ALA A 110 29.17 22.84 -55.70
C ALA A 110 28.49 21.81 -56.63
N LEU A 111 28.89 21.74 -57.89
CA LEU A 111 28.42 20.73 -58.85
C LEU A 111 28.71 19.30 -58.37
N GLU A 112 29.91 19.05 -57.84
CA GLU A 112 30.28 17.75 -57.28
C GLU A 112 29.44 17.41 -56.06
N ARG A 113 29.17 18.37 -55.17
CA ARG A 113 28.32 18.14 -54.00
C ARG A 113 26.90 17.75 -54.41
N LEU A 114 26.28 18.49 -55.33
CA LEU A 114 24.95 18.19 -55.86
C LEU A 114 24.93 16.82 -56.55
N THR A 115 25.90 16.57 -57.44
CA THR A 115 26.01 15.30 -58.16
C THR A 115 26.15 14.12 -57.21
N ASN A 116 27.05 14.22 -56.23
CA ASN A 116 27.28 13.15 -55.26
C ASN A 116 26.04 12.88 -54.43
N SER A 117 25.38 13.92 -53.93
CA SER A 117 24.19 13.77 -53.11
C SER A 117 23.05 13.08 -53.87
N ILE A 118 22.81 13.47 -55.13
CA ILE A 118 21.82 12.82 -56.01
C ILE A 118 22.22 11.36 -56.27
N CYS A 119 23.47 11.09 -56.65
CA CYS A 119 23.90 9.75 -57.03
C CYS A 119 23.92 8.77 -55.85
N GLU A 120 24.36 9.23 -54.67
CA GLU A 120 24.34 8.45 -53.43
C GLU A 120 22.91 8.11 -53.03
N GLU A 121 21.98 9.05 -53.14
CA GLU A 121 20.57 8.82 -52.85
C GLU A 121 19.93 7.84 -53.85
N ILE A 122 20.23 7.97 -55.15
CA ILE A 122 19.80 6.98 -56.16
C ILE A 122 20.31 5.58 -55.80
N LEU A 123 21.59 5.44 -55.46
CA LEU A 123 22.19 4.15 -55.11
C LEU A 123 21.61 3.58 -53.81
N ARG A 124 21.33 4.43 -52.82
CA ARG A 124 20.69 4.04 -51.57
C ARG A 124 19.27 3.53 -51.79
N LEU A 125 18.48 4.23 -52.62
CA LEU A 125 17.09 3.85 -52.93
C LEU A 125 17.00 2.62 -53.83
N ASN A 126 17.91 2.50 -54.82
CA ASN A 126 17.84 1.47 -55.85
C ASN A 126 18.71 0.23 -55.54
N ASN A 127 19.63 0.31 -54.56
CA ASN A 127 20.66 -0.69 -54.24
C ASN A 127 21.61 -1.06 -55.40
N ARG A 128 21.52 -0.37 -56.55
CA ARG A 128 22.35 -0.55 -57.74
C ARG A 128 22.23 0.69 -58.66
N PRO A 129 23.18 0.92 -59.58
CA PRO A 129 23.02 1.96 -60.59
C PRO A 129 21.79 1.69 -61.49
N PRO A 130 20.96 2.70 -61.79
CA PRO A 130 19.82 2.56 -62.69
C PRO A 130 20.29 2.30 -64.13
N LYS A 131 19.41 1.82 -65.01
CA LYS A 131 19.74 1.66 -66.44
C LYS A 131 19.75 2.97 -67.20
N ALA A 132 18.98 3.96 -66.74
CA ALA A 132 18.90 5.32 -67.27
C ALA A 132 18.44 6.28 -66.16
N VAL A 133 18.78 7.55 -66.32
CA VAL A 133 18.33 8.64 -65.47
C VAL A 133 17.58 9.65 -66.34
N MET A 134 16.36 9.98 -65.94
CA MET A 134 15.58 11.07 -66.52
C MET A 134 15.65 12.26 -65.57
N LEU A 135 16.14 13.40 -66.06
CA LEU A 135 16.20 14.64 -65.29
C LEU A 135 15.01 15.52 -65.66
N ALA A 136 14.38 16.09 -64.65
CA ALA A 136 13.29 17.07 -64.75
C ALA A 136 13.59 18.26 -63.82
N GLY A 137 12.73 19.28 -63.86
CA GLY A 137 12.90 20.48 -63.04
C GLY A 137 13.91 21.46 -63.63
N GLY A 138 13.79 22.74 -63.28
CA GLY A 138 14.65 23.80 -63.85
C GLY A 138 16.12 23.63 -63.51
N GLY A 139 16.45 23.07 -62.33
CA GLY A 139 17.83 22.81 -61.92
C GLY A 139 18.54 21.75 -62.76
N SER A 140 17.79 20.90 -63.50
CA SER A 140 18.38 19.93 -64.42
C SER A 140 19.11 20.56 -65.62
N LEU A 141 18.82 21.83 -65.93
CA LEU A 141 19.47 22.60 -66.99
C LEU A 141 20.83 23.16 -66.55
N THR A 142 21.27 22.91 -65.31
CA THR A 142 22.57 23.36 -64.82
C THR A 142 23.71 22.84 -65.73
N PRO A 143 24.56 23.72 -66.28
CA PRO A 143 25.65 23.32 -67.18
C PRO A 143 26.58 22.26 -66.57
N GLY A 144 26.84 21.19 -67.31
CA GLY A 144 27.74 20.10 -66.91
C GLY A 144 27.18 19.10 -65.89
N LEU A 145 25.98 19.30 -65.36
CA LEU A 145 25.37 18.39 -64.36
C LEU A 145 25.03 16.99 -64.94
N PRO A 146 24.38 16.85 -66.12
CA PRO A 146 24.04 15.53 -66.66
C PRO A 146 25.26 14.63 -66.90
N ASP A 147 26.35 15.20 -67.41
CA ASP A 147 27.58 14.46 -67.68
C ASP A 147 28.24 13.97 -66.39
N ARG A 148 28.24 14.78 -65.33
CA ARG A 148 28.75 14.39 -64.01
C ARG A 148 27.93 13.26 -63.40
N ILE A 149 26.59 13.32 -63.49
CA ILE A 149 25.70 12.23 -63.05
C ILE A 149 25.99 10.95 -63.84
N ALA A 150 26.14 11.04 -65.16
CA ALA A 150 26.45 9.89 -66.01
C ALA A 150 27.78 9.23 -65.58
N ASN A 151 28.83 10.03 -65.42
CA ASN A 151 30.15 9.57 -64.98
C ASN A 151 30.10 8.92 -63.59
N ARG A 152 29.42 9.56 -62.63
CA ARG A 152 29.35 9.08 -61.24
C ARG A 152 28.58 7.77 -61.09
N LEU A 153 27.52 7.58 -61.88
CA LEU A 153 26.74 6.34 -61.90
C LEU A 153 27.31 5.26 -62.83
N GLY A 154 28.40 5.54 -63.56
CA GLY A 154 28.98 4.61 -64.53
C GLY A 154 28.06 4.36 -65.74
N LEU A 155 27.29 5.36 -66.15
CA LEU A 155 26.35 5.29 -67.27
C LEU A 155 26.93 5.98 -68.51
N PRO A 156 26.62 5.48 -69.72
CA PRO A 156 26.87 6.24 -70.94
C PRO A 156 26.11 7.57 -70.93
N ALA A 157 26.73 8.65 -71.42
CA ALA A 157 26.14 9.99 -71.41
C ALA A 157 24.72 10.05 -72.02
N ASN A 158 24.46 9.27 -73.08
CA ASN A 158 23.14 9.20 -73.71
C ASN A 158 22.04 8.51 -72.87
N ARG A 159 22.37 7.98 -71.68
CA ARG A 159 21.42 7.38 -70.73
C ARG A 159 21.06 8.30 -69.57
N VAL A 160 21.63 9.49 -69.50
CA VAL A 160 21.19 10.57 -68.60
C VAL A 160 20.60 11.65 -69.49
N ALA A 161 19.29 11.87 -69.39
CA ALA A 161 18.61 12.75 -70.33
C ALA A 161 17.63 13.68 -69.62
N ILE A 162 17.69 14.96 -69.98
CA ILE A 162 16.72 15.96 -69.56
C ILE A 162 15.41 15.73 -70.34
N ARG A 163 14.27 15.84 -69.65
CA ARG A 163 12.93 15.66 -70.22
C ARG A 163 12.07 16.87 -69.92
N GLY A 164 11.63 17.52 -70.99
CA GLY A 164 10.63 18.58 -70.93
C GLY A 164 9.20 18.03 -70.98
N ILE A 165 8.26 18.95 -71.07
CA ILE A 165 6.84 18.64 -71.23
C ILE A 165 6.50 18.03 -72.60
N ASP A 166 7.42 18.11 -73.57
CA ASP A 166 7.34 17.45 -74.87
C ASP A 166 7.29 15.92 -74.78
N ALA A 167 7.84 15.35 -73.70
CA ALA A 167 7.77 13.92 -73.42
C ALA A 167 6.40 13.47 -72.87
N ILE A 168 5.53 14.41 -72.46
CA ILE A 168 4.22 14.09 -71.89
C ILE A 168 3.22 13.81 -73.02
N SER A 169 2.81 12.55 -73.13
CA SER A 169 1.87 12.11 -74.17
C SER A 169 0.46 12.69 -73.95
N GLY A 170 -0.14 13.24 -75.01
CA GLY A 170 -1.51 13.76 -75.00
C GLY A 170 -1.67 15.17 -74.42
N LEU A 171 -0.57 15.89 -74.22
CA LEU A 171 -0.56 17.28 -73.77
C LEU A 171 -0.69 18.24 -74.97
N ASN A 172 -1.76 19.04 -74.99
CA ASN A 172 -1.95 20.10 -75.99
C ASN A 172 -1.69 21.46 -75.33
N LEU A 173 -0.59 22.10 -75.70
CA LEU A 173 -0.23 23.44 -75.23
C LEU A 173 -0.17 24.43 -76.38
N PRO A 174 -0.49 25.72 -76.15
CA PRO A 174 -0.29 26.77 -77.14
C PRO A 174 1.17 26.87 -77.58
N ASP A 175 1.39 27.20 -78.86
CA ASP A 175 2.73 27.22 -79.49
C ASP A 175 3.72 28.20 -78.84
N TYR A 176 3.25 29.20 -78.08
CA TYR A 176 4.08 30.19 -77.38
C TYR A 176 4.56 29.74 -75.99
N THR A 177 4.30 28.50 -75.59
CA THR A 177 4.69 27.98 -74.26
C THR A 177 6.10 27.39 -74.32
N ASP A 178 7.02 27.89 -73.48
CA ASP A 178 8.33 27.29 -73.29
C ASP A 178 8.19 25.83 -72.82
N ARG A 179 8.76 24.90 -73.58
CA ARG A 179 8.59 23.45 -73.35
C ARG A 179 9.68 22.86 -72.44
N GLY A 180 10.11 23.62 -71.44
CA GLY A 180 11.20 23.24 -70.55
C GLY A 180 10.85 22.16 -69.51
N PRO A 181 11.87 21.57 -68.85
CA PRO A 181 11.71 20.57 -67.79
C PRO A 181 11.05 21.11 -66.51
N GLU A 182 11.07 22.42 -66.28
CA GLU A 182 10.51 23.09 -65.10
C GLU A 182 8.97 22.98 -64.99
N LEU A 183 8.27 22.73 -66.09
CA LEU A 183 6.81 22.62 -66.11
C LEU A 183 6.30 21.17 -65.94
N VAL A 184 7.18 20.17 -65.94
CA VAL A 184 6.80 18.75 -65.85
C VAL A 184 6.01 18.46 -64.58
N THR A 185 6.53 18.88 -63.43
CA THR A 185 5.97 18.54 -62.11
C THR A 185 4.64 19.26 -61.83
N PRO A 186 4.50 20.57 -62.09
CA PRO A 186 3.20 21.24 -62.01
C PRO A 186 2.13 20.61 -62.90
N ILE A 187 2.46 20.23 -64.14
CA ILE A 187 1.54 19.54 -65.05
C ILE A 187 1.21 18.14 -64.53
N GLY A 188 2.19 17.41 -64.00
CA GLY A 188 2.00 16.13 -63.34
C GLY A 188 1.00 16.22 -62.19
N ILE A 189 1.11 17.24 -61.34
CA ILE A 189 0.18 17.47 -60.22
C ILE A 189 -1.23 17.73 -60.74
N ALA A 190 -1.38 18.57 -61.76
CA ALA A 190 -2.68 18.86 -62.36
C ALA A 190 -3.35 17.61 -62.97
N ILE A 191 -2.56 16.76 -63.65
CA ILE A 191 -3.05 15.49 -64.21
C ILE A 191 -3.43 14.50 -63.10
N ALA A 192 -2.62 14.41 -62.04
CA ALA A 192 -2.89 13.56 -60.88
C ALA A 192 -4.19 13.98 -60.17
N ALA A 193 -4.41 15.29 -60.02
CA ALA A 193 -5.59 15.82 -59.35
C ALA A 193 -6.90 15.44 -60.05
N LYS A 194 -6.89 15.40 -61.38
CA LYS A 194 -8.05 14.96 -62.17
C LYS A 194 -8.33 13.45 -62.06
N LYS A 195 -7.30 12.63 -61.78
CA LYS A 195 -7.41 11.16 -61.80
C LYS A 195 -7.73 10.54 -60.43
N ALA A 196 -7.32 11.17 -59.33
CA ALA A 196 -7.51 10.64 -57.98
C ALA A 196 -7.81 11.76 -56.97
N PRO A 197 -9.07 12.22 -56.89
CA PRO A 197 -9.45 13.27 -55.96
C PRO A 197 -9.42 12.77 -54.51
N VAL A 198 -8.97 13.61 -53.58
CA VAL A 198 -8.97 13.28 -52.14
C VAL A 198 -10.40 13.45 -51.61
N GLN A 199 -11.05 12.35 -51.26
CA GLN A 199 -12.34 12.37 -50.56
C GLN A 199 -12.10 12.57 -49.07
N TYR A 200 -12.80 13.54 -48.50
CA TYR A 200 -12.76 13.84 -47.06
C TYR A 200 -14.13 13.59 -46.45
N CYS A 201 -14.12 12.95 -45.29
CA CYS A 201 -15.27 12.78 -44.43
C CYS A 201 -15.18 13.81 -43.30
N THR A 202 -16.21 14.66 -43.15
CA THR A 202 -16.29 15.60 -42.01
C THR A 202 -17.33 15.08 -41.04
N VAL A 203 -16.93 14.81 -39.81
CA VAL A 203 -17.83 14.41 -38.71
C VAL A 203 -17.71 15.38 -37.54
N TYR A 204 -18.68 15.38 -36.64
CA TYR A 204 -18.69 16.25 -35.46
C TYR A 204 -18.53 15.41 -34.21
N VAL A 205 -17.42 15.57 -33.48
CA VAL A 205 -17.16 14.87 -32.22
C VAL A 205 -17.32 15.86 -31.08
N ASN A 206 -18.32 15.69 -30.21
CA ASN A 206 -18.64 16.65 -29.14
C ASN A 206 -18.68 18.10 -29.66
N ASP A 207 -19.44 18.32 -30.75
CA ASP A 207 -19.61 19.59 -31.47
C ASP A 207 -18.35 20.15 -32.17
N GLN A 208 -17.21 19.45 -32.12
CA GLN A 208 -16.00 19.85 -32.82
C GLN A 208 -15.90 19.15 -34.19
N PRO A 209 -15.70 19.88 -35.29
CA PRO A 209 -15.56 19.28 -36.61
C PRO A 209 -14.21 18.56 -36.73
N VAL A 210 -14.25 17.27 -37.08
CA VAL A 210 -13.09 16.40 -37.33
C VAL A 210 -13.11 16.02 -38.81
N ARG A 211 -12.04 16.37 -39.53
CA ARG A 211 -11.86 16.04 -40.95
C ARG A 211 -10.94 14.85 -41.09
N LEU A 212 -11.43 13.80 -41.73
CA LEU A 212 -10.73 12.54 -41.95
C LEU A 212 -10.59 12.29 -43.46
N PHE A 213 -9.48 11.69 -43.86
CA PHE A 213 -9.27 11.26 -45.25
C PHE A 213 -9.90 9.88 -45.47
N GLU A 214 -10.75 9.73 -46.50
CA GLU A 214 -11.36 8.45 -46.88
C GLU A 214 -10.37 7.58 -47.66
N VAL A 215 -9.29 7.16 -46.99
CA VAL A 215 -8.33 6.17 -47.52
C VAL A 215 -8.79 4.72 -47.27
N LYS A 216 -9.76 4.53 -46.38
CA LYS A 216 -10.40 3.26 -46.00
C LYS A 216 -11.82 3.56 -45.48
N ASN A 217 -12.58 2.52 -45.13
CA ASN A 217 -13.79 2.68 -44.32
C ASN A 217 -13.39 3.24 -42.95
N LEU A 218 -13.92 4.43 -42.62
CA LEU A 218 -13.64 5.14 -41.38
C LEU A 218 -14.63 4.69 -40.31
N THR A 219 -14.16 4.55 -39.07
CA THR A 219 -15.01 4.14 -37.94
C THR A 219 -15.12 5.23 -36.87
N VAL A 220 -16.07 5.07 -35.95
CA VAL A 220 -16.23 5.96 -34.77
C VAL A 220 -14.90 6.06 -33.99
N GLY A 221 -14.16 4.96 -33.85
CA GLY A 221 -12.85 4.94 -33.21
C GLY A 221 -11.81 5.81 -33.93
N ASP A 222 -11.76 5.78 -35.27
CA ASP A 222 -10.87 6.65 -36.06
C ASP A 222 -11.20 8.13 -35.81
N CYS A 223 -12.49 8.48 -35.68
CA CYS A 223 -12.92 9.85 -35.38
C CYS A 223 -12.50 10.33 -34.00
N LEU A 224 -12.71 9.49 -32.97
CA LEU A 224 -12.33 9.83 -31.60
C LEU A 224 -10.82 10.00 -31.47
N LEU A 225 -10.04 9.15 -32.15
CA LEU A 225 -8.58 9.28 -32.21
C LEU A 225 -8.14 10.57 -32.89
N ALA A 226 -8.73 10.90 -34.05
CA ALA A 226 -8.43 12.13 -34.78
C ALA A 226 -8.87 13.40 -34.02
N ALA A 227 -9.91 13.31 -33.18
CA ALA A 227 -10.30 14.37 -32.24
C ALA A 227 -9.33 14.53 -31.06
N GLY A 228 -8.31 13.68 -30.94
CA GLY A 228 -7.36 13.69 -29.82
C GLY A 228 -7.93 13.11 -28.51
N ILE A 229 -9.07 12.41 -28.58
CA ILE A 229 -9.73 11.85 -27.40
C ILE A 229 -9.01 10.56 -26.99
N LYS A 230 -8.42 10.57 -25.79
CA LYS A 230 -7.71 9.42 -25.24
C LYS A 230 -8.70 8.43 -24.62
N MET A 231 -8.83 7.26 -25.23
CA MET A 231 -9.79 6.22 -24.81
C MET A 231 -9.62 5.80 -23.35
N ASN A 232 -8.39 5.71 -22.86
CA ASN A 232 -8.09 5.35 -21.46
C ASN A 232 -8.57 6.38 -20.43
N LYS A 233 -8.93 7.61 -20.85
CA LYS A 233 -9.49 8.65 -19.98
C LYS A 233 -11.02 8.68 -19.98
N LEU A 234 -11.65 7.93 -20.89
CA LEU A 234 -13.10 7.88 -21.03
C LEU A 234 -13.74 6.81 -20.13
N TYR A 235 -13.00 5.77 -19.75
CA TYR A 235 -13.48 4.82 -18.76
C TYR A 235 -13.52 5.46 -17.37
N GLY A 236 -14.50 5.06 -16.58
CA GLY A 236 -14.50 5.30 -15.15
C GLY A 236 -13.25 4.69 -14.51
N LYS A 237 -12.65 5.40 -13.55
CA LYS A 237 -11.57 4.85 -12.74
C LYS A 237 -12.14 3.80 -11.79
N PRO A 238 -11.43 2.70 -11.49
CA PRO A 238 -11.81 1.80 -10.42
C PRO A 238 -11.90 2.55 -9.08
N GLY A 239 -12.85 2.15 -8.24
CA GLY A 239 -12.94 2.62 -6.87
C GLY A 239 -11.70 2.25 -6.05
N LEU A 240 -11.36 3.06 -5.07
CA LEU A 240 -10.22 2.80 -4.20
C LEU A 240 -10.43 1.48 -3.43
N ALA A 241 -9.49 0.56 -3.59
CA ALA A 241 -9.40 -0.62 -2.76
C ALA A 241 -8.87 -0.25 -1.37
N MET A 242 -9.21 -1.05 -0.37
CA MET A 242 -8.66 -0.95 0.98
C MET A 242 -7.92 -2.22 1.36
N ILE A 243 -6.90 -2.07 2.20
CA ILE A 243 -6.16 -3.18 2.79
C ILE A 243 -6.41 -3.16 4.29
N ILE A 244 -6.89 -4.27 4.81
CA ILE A 244 -7.12 -4.45 6.25
C ILE A 244 -6.24 -5.57 6.78
N ASN A 245 -5.89 -5.53 8.06
CA ASN A 245 -5.20 -6.63 8.73
C ASN A 245 -6.20 -7.38 9.62
N LEU A 246 -6.54 -8.62 9.29
CA LEU A 246 -7.40 -9.49 10.10
C LEU A 246 -6.55 -10.60 10.72
N ASN A 247 -6.46 -10.64 12.06
CA ASN A 247 -5.71 -11.67 12.80
C ASN A 247 -4.25 -11.83 12.29
N GLY A 248 -3.61 -10.72 11.91
CA GLY A 248 -2.24 -10.72 11.38
C GLY A 248 -2.12 -10.94 9.87
N GLN A 249 -3.21 -11.26 9.16
CA GLN A 249 -3.22 -11.44 7.70
C GLN A 249 -3.76 -10.20 6.99
N ASN A 250 -3.05 -9.73 5.96
CA ASN A 250 -3.52 -8.60 5.16
C ASN A 250 -4.52 -9.07 4.10
N ILE A 251 -5.76 -8.58 4.17
CA ILE A 251 -6.83 -8.83 3.20
C ILE A 251 -7.02 -7.56 2.36
N THR A 252 -7.08 -7.72 1.03
CA THR A 252 -7.36 -6.62 0.10
C THR A 252 -8.81 -6.69 -0.35
N ILE A 253 -9.53 -5.58 -0.18
CA ILE A 253 -10.94 -5.47 -0.56
C ILE A 253 -11.02 -4.53 -1.75
N PRO A 254 -11.39 -5.04 -2.94
CA PRO A 254 -11.46 -4.23 -4.14
C PRO A 254 -12.62 -3.24 -4.05
N GLY A 255 -12.40 -2.01 -4.54
CA GLY A 255 -13.49 -1.09 -4.85
C GLY A 255 -14.28 -1.57 -6.07
N SER A 256 -15.42 -0.93 -6.34
CA SER A 256 -16.22 -1.28 -7.52
C SER A 256 -15.53 -0.86 -8.83
N HIS A 257 -15.90 -1.50 -9.93
CA HIS A 257 -15.38 -1.17 -11.26
C HIS A 257 -15.94 0.17 -11.74
N GLY A 258 -15.12 0.94 -12.45
CA GLY A 258 -15.63 2.10 -13.20
C GLY A 258 -16.42 1.66 -14.44
N GLU A 259 -17.37 2.48 -14.86
CA GLU A 259 -18.24 2.19 -15.99
C GLU A 259 -17.57 2.48 -17.35
N ALA A 260 -18.06 1.83 -18.40
CA ALA A 260 -17.66 2.12 -19.77
C ALA A 260 -18.19 3.49 -20.23
N PRO A 261 -17.50 4.18 -21.15
CA PRO A 261 -18.00 5.43 -21.70
C PRO A 261 -19.26 5.22 -22.55
N VAL A 262 -20.10 6.26 -22.57
CA VAL A 262 -21.27 6.29 -23.45
C VAL A 262 -20.86 6.93 -24.77
N ILE A 263 -21.01 6.18 -25.86
CA ILE A 263 -20.73 6.63 -27.21
C ILE A 263 -22.05 6.58 -27.99
N THR A 264 -22.42 7.70 -28.59
CA THR A 264 -23.58 7.79 -29.45
C THR A 264 -23.21 8.37 -30.80
N ARG A 265 -23.85 7.87 -31.85
CA ARG A 265 -23.79 8.39 -33.20
C ARG A 265 -25.19 8.80 -33.63
N ASN A 266 -25.38 10.06 -33.99
CA ASN A 266 -26.67 10.65 -34.33
C ASN A 266 -27.73 10.35 -33.24
N SER A 267 -27.32 10.50 -31.97
CA SER A 267 -28.12 10.23 -30.76
C SER A 267 -28.49 8.76 -30.50
N LEU A 268 -28.00 7.80 -31.29
CA LEU A 268 -28.17 6.37 -31.06
C LEU A 268 -26.90 5.75 -30.47
N PRO A 269 -26.99 4.77 -29.55
CA PRO A 269 -25.82 4.04 -29.07
C PRO A 269 -24.99 3.47 -30.22
N SER A 270 -23.66 3.60 -30.14
CA SER A 270 -22.76 3.20 -31.22
C SER A 270 -21.48 2.58 -30.66
N ALA A 271 -20.97 1.55 -31.32
CA ALA A 271 -19.67 0.95 -31.01
C ALA A 271 -18.51 1.67 -31.75
N LEU A 272 -17.27 1.41 -31.32
CA LEU A 272 -16.06 2.04 -31.88
C LEU A 272 -15.72 1.57 -33.31
N ASP A 273 -16.14 0.37 -33.67
CA ASP A 273 -15.90 -0.28 -34.96
C ASP A 273 -16.99 0.01 -35.99
N GLU A 274 -18.06 0.70 -35.61
CA GLU A 274 -19.10 1.10 -36.55
C GLU A 274 -18.60 2.15 -37.55
N GLU A 275 -19.01 1.97 -38.81
CA GLU A 275 -18.67 2.87 -39.91
C GLU A 275 -19.39 4.22 -39.79
N ILE A 276 -18.66 5.28 -40.12
CA ILE A 276 -19.13 6.67 -40.09
C ILE A 276 -19.31 7.24 -41.49
N LYS A 277 -20.22 8.20 -41.61
CA LYS A 277 -20.46 8.96 -42.85
C LYS A 277 -20.22 10.44 -42.62
N SER A 278 -19.89 11.14 -43.70
CA SER A 278 -19.75 12.60 -43.67
C SER A 278 -21.05 13.23 -43.19
N GLY A 279 -20.96 14.07 -42.16
CA GLY A 279 -22.08 14.69 -41.46
C GLY A 279 -22.48 14.01 -40.15
N ASP A 280 -21.96 12.82 -39.82
CA ASP A 280 -22.31 12.13 -38.57
C ASP A 280 -21.90 12.95 -37.33
N ILE A 281 -22.77 12.91 -36.32
CA ILE A 281 -22.56 13.55 -35.02
C ILE A 281 -22.25 12.45 -34.00
N ILE A 282 -21.04 12.47 -33.45
CA ILE A 282 -20.56 11.54 -32.44
C ILE A 282 -20.48 12.27 -31.11
N THR A 283 -21.24 11.79 -30.13
CA THR A 283 -21.14 12.29 -28.74
C THR A 283 -20.52 11.22 -27.88
N VAL A 284 -19.49 11.59 -27.14
CA VAL A 284 -18.81 10.71 -26.19
C VAL A 284 -18.74 11.35 -24.81
N SER A 285 -19.15 10.60 -23.81
CA SER A 285 -19.04 11.00 -22.39
C SER A 285 -18.30 9.94 -21.59
N LYS A 286 -17.59 10.40 -20.56
CA LYS A 286 -16.87 9.54 -19.64
C LYS A 286 -17.85 8.65 -18.85
N GLY A 287 -17.49 7.39 -18.63
CA GLY A 287 -18.19 6.52 -17.68
C GLY A 287 -17.99 6.99 -16.23
N HIS A 288 -18.91 6.63 -15.35
CA HIS A 288 -18.81 6.99 -13.92
C HIS A 288 -17.66 6.21 -13.25
N ASP A 289 -16.95 6.89 -12.34
CA ASP A 289 -15.91 6.27 -11.53
C ASP A 289 -16.55 5.27 -10.54
N GLY A 290 -15.85 4.18 -10.25
CA GLY A 290 -16.28 3.20 -9.26
C GLY A 290 -16.30 3.79 -7.85
N LEU A 291 -17.26 3.33 -7.06
CA LEU A 291 -17.34 3.58 -5.62
C LEU A 291 -16.20 2.89 -4.85
N PRO A 292 -15.64 3.55 -3.81
CA PRO A 292 -14.66 2.95 -2.89
C PRO A 292 -15.17 1.64 -2.26
N ALA A 293 -14.22 0.81 -1.80
CA ALA A 293 -14.55 -0.37 -1.02
C ALA A 293 -15.20 0.04 0.33
N GLU A 294 -16.34 -0.58 0.66
CA GLU A 294 -16.97 -0.50 1.97
C GLU A 294 -17.19 -1.93 2.47
N VAL A 295 -16.69 -2.22 3.68
CA VAL A 295 -16.85 -3.52 4.32
C VAL A 295 -17.16 -3.34 5.80
N CYS A 296 -17.95 -4.24 6.38
CA CYS A 296 -18.10 -4.37 7.82
C CYS A 296 -17.30 -5.57 8.33
N ILE A 297 -16.96 -5.59 9.62
CA ILE A 297 -16.24 -6.73 10.24
C ILE A 297 -16.97 -8.07 10.03
N LYS A 298 -18.31 -8.07 10.13
CA LYS A 298 -19.14 -9.26 9.87
C LYS A 298 -18.96 -9.88 8.48
N ASP A 299 -18.60 -9.07 7.48
CA ASP A 299 -18.45 -9.55 6.10
C ASP A 299 -17.09 -10.23 5.88
N LEU A 300 -16.21 -10.18 6.89
CA LEU A 300 -14.85 -10.72 6.87
C LEU A 300 -14.67 -11.95 7.76
N ILE A 301 -15.65 -12.21 8.65
CA ILE A 301 -15.63 -13.32 9.59
C ILE A 301 -16.85 -14.20 9.26
N ASP A 302 -16.61 -15.32 8.58
CA ASP A 302 -17.68 -16.24 8.14
C ASP A 302 -18.45 -16.85 9.33
N GLU A 303 -17.72 -17.37 10.31
CA GLU A 303 -18.27 -17.91 11.55
C GLU A 303 -17.53 -17.32 12.76
N VAL A 304 -18.29 -16.75 13.70
CA VAL A 304 -17.74 -16.21 14.94
C VAL A 304 -17.45 -17.39 15.87
N PRO A 305 -16.18 -17.65 16.24
CA PRO A 305 -15.85 -18.80 17.07
C PRO A 305 -16.39 -18.60 18.49
N GLU A 306 -17.35 -19.44 18.90
CA GLU A 306 -17.90 -19.46 20.25
C GLU A 306 -17.34 -20.62 21.07
N LYS A 307 -17.22 -20.43 22.38
CA LYS A 307 -16.76 -21.46 23.32
C LYS A 307 -17.81 -21.66 24.42
N SER A 308 -18.31 -22.88 24.58
CA SER A 308 -19.26 -23.27 25.62
C SER A 308 -18.54 -23.92 26.79
N ILE A 309 -18.68 -23.37 27.99
CA ILE A 309 -18.04 -23.91 29.21
C ILE A 309 -19.03 -23.99 30.37
N THR A 310 -18.68 -24.73 31.41
CA THR A 310 -19.45 -24.79 32.66
C THR A 310 -18.63 -24.19 33.81
N ILE A 311 -19.18 -23.25 34.56
CA ILE A 311 -18.54 -22.69 35.77
C ILE A 311 -19.45 -22.94 36.97
N ASN A 312 -18.95 -23.67 37.97
CA ASN A 312 -19.70 -24.03 39.20
C ASN A 312 -21.09 -24.62 38.92
N GLY A 313 -21.20 -25.43 37.86
CA GLY A 313 -22.45 -26.09 37.45
C GLY A 313 -23.39 -25.27 36.57
N ARG A 314 -23.05 -24.02 36.23
CA ARG A 314 -23.80 -23.17 35.29
C ARG A 314 -23.10 -23.08 33.94
N GLN A 315 -23.83 -23.26 32.85
CA GLN A 315 -23.30 -23.16 31.49
C GLN A 315 -23.19 -21.71 31.02
N TYR A 316 -22.11 -21.40 30.30
CA TYR A 316 -21.80 -20.10 29.72
C TYR A 316 -21.33 -20.27 28.27
N THR A 317 -21.71 -19.33 27.41
CA THR A 317 -21.20 -19.20 26.05
C THR A 317 -20.28 -17.98 26.00
N ILE A 318 -19.06 -18.17 25.52
CA ILE A 318 -18.03 -17.14 25.41
C ILE A 318 -17.96 -16.72 23.95
N HIS A 319 -18.16 -15.42 23.71
CA HIS A 319 -17.97 -14.78 22.41
C HIS A 319 -16.55 -14.20 22.32
N PRO A 320 -15.96 -14.10 21.12
CA PRO A 320 -14.64 -13.51 20.95
C PRO A 320 -14.66 -12.02 21.25
N ALA A 321 -13.56 -11.52 21.80
CA ALA A 321 -13.31 -10.10 21.87
C ALA A 321 -12.85 -9.63 20.48
N ILE A 322 -13.62 -8.72 19.87
CA ILE A 322 -13.28 -8.11 18.60
C ILE A 322 -12.74 -6.72 18.88
N THR A 323 -11.52 -6.47 18.43
CA THR A 323 -10.90 -5.16 18.52
C THR A 323 -10.52 -4.65 17.14
N CYS A 324 -10.72 -3.37 16.91
CA CYS A 324 -10.21 -2.65 15.74
C CYS A 324 -9.28 -1.56 16.24
N ASN A 325 -8.01 -1.61 15.85
CA ASN A 325 -6.97 -0.70 16.33
C ASN A 325 -6.95 -0.61 17.86
N GLU A 326 -6.93 -1.77 18.53
CA GLU A 326 -6.91 -1.93 20.01
C GLU A 326 -8.18 -1.47 20.75
N LYS A 327 -9.22 -1.00 20.04
CA LYS A 327 -10.51 -0.62 20.62
C LYS A 327 -11.54 -1.72 20.43
N VAL A 328 -12.28 -2.06 21.47
CA VAL A 328 -13.40 -3.01 21.40
C VAL A 328 -14.51 -2.44 20.51
N VAL A 329 -14.93 -3.20 19.50
CA VAL A 329 -15.93 -2.80 18.51
C VAL A 329 -16.94 -3.93 18.26
N SER A 330 -18.07 -3.60 17.64
CA SER A 330 -19.06 -4.60 17.22
C SER A 330 -18.80 -5.10 15.79
N LEU A 331 -19.47 -6.18 15.41
CA LEU A 331 -19.37 -6.80 14.08
C LEU A 331 -19.89 -5.88 12.95
N GLU A 332 -20.72 -4.89 13.27
CA GLU A 332 -21.30 -3.93 12.33
C GLU A 332 -20.40 -2.73 12.04
N GLN A 333 -19.24 -2.63 12.70
CA GLN A 333 -18.30 -1.53 12.46
C GLN A 333 -17.82 -1.54 11.00
N ILE A 334 -18.01 -0.41 10.31
CA ILE A 334 -17.44 -0.17 8.98
C ILE A 334 -15.93 0.07 9.15
N LEU A 335 -15.14 -0.63 8.34
CA LEU A 335 -13.68 -0.55 8.38
C LEU A 335 -13.15 0.56 7.47
N ALA A 336 -11.99 1.11 7.86
CA ALA A 336 -11.19 2.03 7.07
C ALA A 336 -9.92 1.34 6.53
N ASP A 337 -9.26 1.98 5.56
CA ASP A 337 -7.98 1.49 5.04
C ASP A 337 -6.94 1.39 6.15
N ARG A 338 -6.22 0.27 6.19
CA ARG A 338 -5.20 -0.12 7.16
C ARG A 338 -5.70 -0.39 8.57
N ASP A 339 -7.00 -0.55 8.75
CA ASP A 339 -7.52 -1.00 10.03
C ASP A 339 -6.99 -2.38 10.39
N LYS A 340 -6.63 -2.53 11.66
CA LYS A 340 -6.18 -3.78 12.25
C LYS A 340 -7.29 -4.36 13.11
N VAL A 341 -7.90 -5.43 12.62
CA VAL A 341 -8.95 -6.19 13.30
C VAL A 341 -8.34 -7.44 13.93
N GLU A 342 -8.48 -7.58 15.23
CA GLU A 342 -8.15 -8.79 15.97
C GLU A 342 -9.43 -9.38 16.57
N CYS A 343 -9.72 -10.62 16.21
CA CYS A 343 -10.80 -11.42 16.75
C CYS A 343 -10.17 -12.58 17.54
N ARG A 344 -10.22 -12.48 18.88
CA ARG A 344 -9.60 -13.46 19.78
C ARG A 344 -10.63 -13.99 20.75
N VAL A 345 -10.77 -15.32 20.81
CA VAL A 345 -11.53 -15.98 21.88
C VAL A 345 -10.67 -16.00 23.15
N PRO A 346 -11.22 -15.59 24.31
CA PRO A 346 -10.55 -15.76 25.59
C PRO A 346 -10.07 -17.20 25.82
N GLU A 347 -8.80 -17.37 26.17
CA GLU A 347 -8.17 -18.67 26.32
C GLU A 347 -7.99 -19.06 27.77
N THR A 348 -7.73 -18.11 28.67
CA THR A 348 -7.44 -18.42 30.07
C THR A 348 -8.67 -18.30 30.96
N ALA A 349 -8.67 -19.02 32.09
CA ALA A 349 -9.75 -18.92 33.07
C ALA A 349 -9.93 -17.48 33.60
N GLU A 350 -8.84 -16.72 33.77
CA GLU A 350 -8.87 -15.31 34.15
C GLU A 350 -9.57 -14.43 33.11
N GLU A 351 -9.18 -14.53 31.83
CA GLU A 351 -9.79 -13.77 30.74
C GLU A 351 -11.30 -14.08 30.64
N ILE A 352 -11.66 -15.36 30.74
CA ILE A 352 -13.04 -15.84 30.71
C ILE A 352 -13.86 -15.31 31.90
N LEU A 353 -13.33 -15.37 33.12
CA LEU A 353 -14.03 -14.84 34.30
C LEU A 353 -14.23 -13.33 34.18
N THR A 354 -13.25 -12.62 33.60
CA THR A 354 -13.31 -11.17 33.38
C THR A 354 -14.37 -10.80 32.35
N ILE A 355 -14.41 -11.47 31.18
CA ILE A 355 -15.37 -11.15 30.11
C ILE A 355 -16.81 -11.49 30.52
N LEU A 356 -17.00 -12.51 31.35
CA LEU A 356 -18.29 -12.88 31.94
C LEU A 356 -18.70 -11.98 33.12
N ASN A 357 -17.89 -10.99 33.48
CA ASN A 357 -18.08 -10.12 34.65
C ASN A 357 -18.19 -10.88 35.99
N LEU A 358 -17.53 -12.04 36.11
CA LEU A 358 -17.47 -12.88 37.31
C LEU A 358 -16.29 -12.50 38.21
N ASN A 359 -16.11 -11.19 38.43
CA ASN A 359 -15.00 -10.62 39.20
C ASN A 359 -14.96 -11.12 40.65
N ASN A 360 -16.12 -11.48 41.22
CA ASN A 360 -16.23 -12.09 42.54
C ASN A 360 -15.53 -13.45 42.61
N LEU A 361 -15.70 -14.31 41.59
CA LEU A 361 -15.04 -15.61 41.54
C LEU A 361 -13.53 -15.48 41.29
N LEU A 362 -13.13 -14.50 40.48
CA LEU A 362 -11.71 -14.20 40.26
C LEU A 362 -11.02 -13.75 41.56
N ALA A 363 -11.70 -12.98 42.41
CA ALA A 363 -11.18 -12.55 43.70
C ALA A 363 -10.92 -13.71 44.69
N GLU A 364 -11.68 -14.79 44.59
CA GLU A 364 -11.49 -16.01 45.40
C GLU A 364 -10.18 -16.73 45.06
N LEU A 365 -9.73 -16.65 43.79
CA LEU A 365 -8.49 -17.27 43.33
C LEU A 365 -7.22 -16.52 43.75
N LYS A 366 -7.36 -15.35 44.39
CA LYS A 366 -6.21 -14.62 44.92
C LYS A 366 -5.59 -15.38 46.11
N PRO A 367 -4.25 -15.46 46.20
CA PRO A 367 -3.56 -16.09 47.33
C PRO A 367 -4.01 -15.53 48.68
N PHE A 368 -4.23 -16.41 49.67
CA PHE A 368 -4.50 -16.00 51.04
C PHE A 368 -3.19 -15.59 51.72
N ARG A 369 -2.98 -14.28 51.89
CA ARG A 369 -1.80 -13.70 52.53
C ARG A 369 -2.21 -12.79 53.68
N ILE A 370 -1.43 -12.81 54.75
CA ILE A 370 -1.57 -11.93 55.91
C ILE A 370 -0.18 -11.40 56.31
N SER A 371 -0.13 -10.27 56.99
CA SER A 371 1.11 -9.75 57.59
C SER A 371 1.17 -10.16 59.06
N ILE A 372 2.28 -10.76 59.50
CA ILE A 372 2.50 -11.12 60.91
C ILE A 372 3.76 -10.42 61.40
N ASN A 373 3.65 -9.50 62.35
CA ASN A 373 4.77 -8.67 62.82
C ASN A 373 5.55 -8.05 61.63
N GLU A 374 4.83 -7.39 60.72
CA GLU A 374 5.35 -6.77 59.50
C GLU A 374 5.92 -7.73 58.44
N LYS A 375 5.89 -9.04 58.68
CA LYS A 375 6.34 -10.06 57.73
C LYS A 375 5.17 -10.70 57.00
N GLU A 376 5.17 -10.62 55.67
CA GLU A 376 4.19 -11.28 54.83
C GLU A 376 4.25 -12.81 54.98
N THR A 377 3.10 -13.43 55.23
CA THR A 377 2.92 -14.88 55.39
C THR A 377 1.87 -15.36 54.39
N PHE A 378 2.24 -16.31 53.53
CA PHE A 378 1.33 -16.98 52.61
C PHE A 378 0.76 -18.26 53.22
N LEU A 379 -0.56 -18.44 53.14
CA LEU A 379 -1.31 -19.56 53.70
C LEU A 379 -2.05 -20.32 52.57
N PRO A 380 -1.37 -21.26 51.87
CA PRO A 380 -1.93 -21.91 50.67
C PRO A 380 -3.19 -22.73 50.96
N ARG A 381 -3.32 -23.32 52.15
CA ARG A 381 -4.49 -24.13 52.53
C ARG A 381 -5.80 -23.33 52.62
N HIS A 382 -5.71 -22.02 52.83
CA HIS A 382 -6.87 -21.13 52.92
C HIS A 382 -7.10 -20.32 51.63
N SER A 383 -6.26 -20.53 50.61
CA SER A 383 -6.45 -19.89 49.30
C SER A 383 -7.57 -20.61 48.55
N GLY A 384 -8.37 -19.85 47.79
CA GLY A 384 -9.35 -20.44 46.88
C GLY A 384 -8.65 -21.25 45.79
N LYS A 385 -9.32 -22.29 45.30
CA LYS A 385 -8.77 -23.23 44.32
C LYS A 385 -9.61 -23.24 43.06
N LEU A 386 -8.93 -23.31 41.91
CA LEU A 386 -9.55 -23.56 40.63
C LEU A 386 -9.32 -25.02 40.25
N TYR A 387 -10.37 -25.69 39.79
CA TYR A 387 -10.30 -27.01 39.19
C TYR A 387 -10.81 -26.95 37.76
N LYS A 388 -10.01 -27.41 36.79
CA LYS A 388 -10.43 -27.66 35.40
C LYS A 388 -10.63 -29.16 35.24
N ASN A 389 -11.85 -29.59 34.91
CA ASN A 389 -12.24 -30.99 34.70
C ASN A 389 -11.84 -31.91 35.88
N GLY A 390 -11.91 -31.38 37.11
CA GLY A 390 -11.56 -32.11 38.34
C GLY A 390 -10.08 -32.06 38.73
N LEU A 391 -9.19 -31.50 37.90
CA LEU A 391 -7.77 -31.32 38.20
C LEU A 391 -7.50 -29.89 38.69
N GLU A 392 -6.69 -29.74 39.75
CA GLU A 392 -6.30 -28.42 40.27
C GLU A 392 -5.50 -27.65 39.20
N ALA A 393 -5.91 -26.42 38.93
CA ALA A 393 -5.38 -25.56 37.88
C ALA A 393 -5.15 -24.13 38.41
N ASN A 394 -4.37 -23.34 37.69
CA ASN A 394 -4.19 -21.92 37.99
C ASN A 394 -5.08 -21.05 37.08
N HIS A 395 -5.28 -19.78 37.44
CA HIS A 395 -6.15 -18.88 36.68
C HIS A 395 -5.62 -18.51 35.28
N HIS A 396 -4.35 -18.76 34.98
CA HIS A 396 -3.76 -18.61 33.64
C HIS A 396 -3.84 -19.88 32.79
N SER A 397 -4.48 -20.94 33.29
CA SER A 397 -4.61 -22.20 32.55
C SER A 397 -5.55 -22.03 31.36
N ILE A 398 -5.17 -22.61 30.23
CA ILE A 398 -5.98 -22.62 29.00
C ILE A 398 -7.26 -23.41 29.27
N VAL A 399 -8.40 -22.87 28.84
CA VAL A 399 -9.74 -23.42 28.94
C VAL A 399 -10.23 -23.69 27.52
N ASP A 400 -10.57 -24.95 27.26
CA ASP A 400 -11.01 -25.45 25.97
C ASP A 400 -12.55 -25.46 25.91
N ASP A 401 -13.09 -25.66 24.71
CA ASP A 401 -14.53 -25.84 24.54
C ASP A 401 -15.03 -27.09 25.30
N GLY A 402 -16.15 -26.95 25.99
CA GLY A 402 -16.76 -28.00 26.81
C GLY A 402 -16.19 -28.13 28.24
N ASP A 403 -15.15 -27.38 28.61
CA ASP A 403 -14.51 -27.51 29.91
C ASP A 403 -15.43 -27.16 31.09
N ASN A 404 -15.19 -27.84 32.23
CA ASN A 404 -15.84 -27.57 33.50
C ASN A 404 -14.86 -26.95 34.50
N LEU A 405 -15.10 -25.70 34.85
CA LEU A 405 -14.38 -24.94 35.86
C LEU A 405 -15.15 -24.97 37.19
N ARG A 406 -14.49 -25.45 38.24
CA ARG A 406 -15.01 -25.41 39.60
C ARG A 406 -14.09 -24.55 40.47
N ILE A 407 -14.66 -23.51 41.06
CA ILE A 407 -13.94 -22.55 41.92
C ILE A 407 -14.38 -22.77 43.36
N GLU A 408 -13.44 -23.19 44.19
CA GLU A 408 -13.61 -23.26 45.64
C GLU A 408 -13.21 -21.92 46.27
N LYS A 409 -14.08 -21.41 47.15
CA LYS A 409 -13.85 -20.16 47.87
C LYS A 409 -12.75 -20.32 48.91
N LYS A 410 -12.19 -19.19 49.35
CA LYS A 410 -11.28 -19.16 50.50
C LYS A 410 -11.99 -19.72 51.73
N SER A 411 -11.27 -20.52 52.52
CA SER A 411 -11.75 -20.93 53.84
C SER A 411 -11.49 -19.81 54.85
N THR A 412 -12.29 -19.78 55.91
CA THR A 412 -12.04 -18.92 57.06
C THR A 412 -10.79 -19.41 57.83
N LEU A 413 -10.15 -18.49 58.54
CA LEU A 413 -8.98 -18.76 59.38
C LEU A 413 -9.20 -18.06 60.72
N THR A 414 -9.14 -18.79 61.83
CA THR A 414 -9.23 -18.21 63.18
C THR A 414 -7.85 -17.91 63.77
N VAL A 415 -7.80 -17.07 64.81
CA VAL A 415 -6.56 -16.83 65.59
C VAL A 415 -5.98 -18.13 66.15
N LYS A 416 -6.83 -19.03 66.64
CA LYS A 416 -6.44 -20.35 67.12
C LYS A 416 -5.76 -21.19 66.04
N GLU A 417 -6.37 -21.30 64.87
CA GLU A 417 -5.80 -22.05 63.74
C GLU A 417 -4.49 -21.42 63.25
N LEU A 418 -4.39 -20.09 63.23
CA LEU A 418 -3.15 -19.40 62.89
C LEU A 418 -2.03 -19.74 63.89
N ALA A 419 -2.34 -19.77 65.19
CA ALA A 419 -1.40 -20.15 66.23
C ALA A 419 -0.94 -21.61 66.07
N GLU A 420 -1.84 -22.54 65.75
CA GLU A 420 -1.52 -23.94 65.46
C GLU A 420 -0.61 -24.06 64.23
N ILE A 421 -0.92 -23.38 63.12
CA ILE A 421 -0.10 -23.36 61.89
C ILE A 421 1.32 -22.85 62.19
N LYS A 422 1.44 -21.86 63.09
CA LYS A 422 2.73 -21.29 63.51
C LYS A 422 3.39 -22.02 64.68
N GLN A 423 2.78 -23.09 65.20
CA GLN A 423 3.25 -23.85 66.36
C GLN A 423 3.48 -22.96 67.60
N LEU A 424 2.58 -22.01 67.81
CA LEU A 424 2.63 -21.06 68.92
C LEU A 424 1.76 -21.55 70.08
N ALA A 425 2.34 -21.67 71.26
CA ALA A 425 1.58 -21.90 72.48
C ALA A 425 0.86 -20.61 72.89
N LEU A 426 -0.48 -20.64 72.89
CA LEU A 426 -1.30 -19.48 73.27
C LEU A 426 -1.31 -19.24 74.79
N GLN A 427 -1.27 -20.32 75.56
CA GLN A 427 -1.33 -20.31 77.01
C GLN A 427 -0.20 -21.17 77.60
N GLU A 428 0.23 -20.85 78.80
CA GLU A 428 1.06 -21.74 79.63
C GLU A 428 0.24 -22.19 80.83
N SER A 429 0.47 -23.43 81.28
CA SER A 429 -0.25 -24.01 82.41
C SER A 429 0.67 -24.70 83.40
N ILE A 430 0.29 -24.69 84.67
CA ILE A 430 0.93 -25.46 85.74
C ILE A 430 -0.11 -26.33 86.48
N PRO A 431 0.20 -27.60 86.76
CA PRO A 431 -0.66 -28.45 87.56
C PRO A 431 -0.47 -28.14 89.06
N VAL A 432 -1.56 -27.95 89.81
CA VAL A 432 -1.55 -27.72 91.26
C VAL A 432 -2.64 -28.55 91.96
N ILE A 433 -2.56 -28.71 93.28
CA ILE A 433 -3.56 -29.44 94.06
C ILE A 433 -4.23 -28.47 95.02
N PHE A 434 -5.47 -28.06 94.74
CA PHE A 434 -6.23 -27.18 95.62
C PHE A 434 -7.28 -27.98 96.42
N ASN A 435 -7.22 -27.92 97.76
CA ASN A 435 -8.13 -28.65 98.65
C ASN A 435 -8.29 -30.16 98.32
N GLY A 436 -7.24 -30.79 97.79
CA GLY A 436 -7.22 -32.21 97.40
C GLY A 436 -7.66 -32.51 95.97
N MET A 437 -8.13 -31.51 95.21
CA MET A 437 -8.47 -31.63 93.78
C MET A 437 -7.31 -31.16 92.90
N LYS A 438 -7.02 -31.89 91.83
CA LYS A 438 -6.04 -31.47 90.82
C LYS A 438 -6.66 -30.39 89.93
N ILE A 439 -6.00 -29.24 89.84
CA ILE A 439 -6.40 -28.11 88.99
C ILE A 439 -5.21 -27.72 88.13
N GLU A 440 -5.51 -27.22 86.93
CA GLU A 440 -4.52 -26.71 86.00
C GLU A 440 -4.68 -25.19 85.91
N LEU A 441 -3.73 -24.45 86.50
CA LEU A 441 -3.72 -22.99 86.39
C LEU A 441 -3.15 -22.65 85.02
N SER A 442 -3.94 -22.01 84.17
CA SER A 442 -3.53 -21.57 82.84
C SER A 442 -3.55 -20.05 82.72
N ARG A 443 -2.66 -19.50 81.88
CA ARG A 443 -2.64 -18.08 81.53
C ARG A 443 -2.18 -17.87 80.09
N GLY A 444 -2.75 -16.87 79.41
CA GLY A 444 -2.33 -16.49 78.07
C GLY A 444 -0.92 -15.89 78.06
N ILE A 445 -0.05 -16.39 77.19
CA ILE A 445 1.35 -15.93 77.02
C ILE A 445 1.56 -15.12 75.74
N LEU A 446 0.62 -15.21 74.80
CA LEU A 446 0.60 -14.46 73.56
C LEU A 446 -0.65 -13.60 73.48
N GLU A 447 -0.50 -12.43 72.86
CA GLU A 447 -1.60 -11.55 72.51
C GLU A 447 -1.55 -11.28 71.00
N PHE A 448 -2.65 -11.55 70.32
CA PHE A 448 -2.82 -11.25 68.90
C PHE A 448 -3.57 -9.94 68.79
N GLN A 449 -3.06 -9.01 67.98
CA GLN A 449 -3.69 -7.72 67.74
C GLN A 449 -3.89 -7.49 66.25
N ARG A 450 -5.04 -6.95 65.85
CA ARG A 450 -5.30 -6.40 64.51
C ARG A 450 -5.56 -4.91 64.66
N GLU A 451 -4.73 -4.09 64.02
CA GLU A 451 -4.82 -2.62 64.10
C GLU A 451 -4.84 -2.06 65.55
N GLY A 452 -4.19 -2.76 66.48
CA GLY A 452 -4.14 -2.40 67.91
C GLY A 452 -5.30 -2.93 68.76
N ALA A 453 -6.33 -3.54 68.17
CA ALA A 453 -7.39 -4.23 68.91
C ALA A 453 -6.98 -5.67 69.23
N VAL A 454 -7.15 -6.10 70.49
CA VAL A 454 -6.86 -7.46 70.95
C VAL A 454 -7.90 -8.44 70.41
N LEU A 455 -7.43 -9.51 69.78
CA LEU A 455 -8.26 -10.59 69.24
C LEU A 455 -8.40 -11.74 70.24
N THR A 456 -9.55 -12.38 70.22
CA THR A 456 -9.87 -13.66 70.87
C THR A 456 -9.49 -14.85 69.99
N GLU A 457 -9.45 -16.05 70.55
CA GLU A 457 -9.04 -17.26 69.84
C GLU A 457 -9.95 -17.62 68.65
N ASP A 458 -11.24 -17.27 68.74
CA ASP A 458 -12.27 -17.56 67.74
C ASP A 458 -12.45 -16.44 66.70
N ASP A 459 -11.75 -15.31 66.84
CA ASP A 459 -11.86 -14.21 65.89
C ASP A 459 -11.32 -14.60 64.51
N GLU A 460 -12.07 -14.24 63.47
CA GLU A 460 -11.73 -14.53 62.09
C GLU A 460 -10.68 -13.55 61.54
N ILE A 461 -9.69 -14.12 60.86
CA ILE A 461 -8.62 -13.45 60.14
C ILE A 461 -8.94 -13.52 58.66
N SER A 462 -8.98 -12.35 58.02
CA SER A 462 -9.21 -12.21 56.59
C SER A 462 -7.90 -12.09 55.82
N ALA A 463 -7.92 -12.48 54.55
CA ALA A 463 -6.79 -12.22 53.66
C ALA A 463 -6.54 -10.71 53.54
N GLY A 464 -5.30 -10.28 53.76
CA GLY A 464 -4.89 -8.88 53.82
C GLY A 464 -4.69 -8.35 55.24
N ASP A 465 -5.15 -9.05 56.27
CA ASP A 465 -5.03 -8.60 57.67
C ASP A 465 -3.57 -8.44 58.11
N ALA A 466 -3.33 -7.42 58.93
CA ALA A 466 -2.07 -7.21 59.64
C ALA A 466 -2.22 -7.60 61.12
N ILE A 467 -1.54 -8.67 61.50
CA ILE A 467 -1.59 -9.28 62.82
C ILE A 467 -0.27 -9.03 63.55
N THR A 468 -0.34 -8.39 64.71
CA THR A 468 0.79 -8.23 65.62
C THR A 468 0.70 -9.27 66.72
N ILE A 469 1.77 -10.04 66.91
CA ILE A 469 1.87 -11.05 67.97
C ILE A 469 2.82 -10.52 69.03
N LEU A 470 2.27 -10.18 70.20
CA LEU A 470 3.02 -9.71 71.36
C LEU A 470 3.17 -10.84 72.39
N LYS A 471 4.38 -10.98 72.95
CA LYS A 471 4.61 -11.86 74.10
C LYS A 471 4.27 -11.11 75.38
N LYS A 472 3.37 -11.66 76.20
CA LYS A 472 3.09 -11.11 77.52
C LYS A 472 4.30 -11.31 78.45
N THR A 473 4.53 -10.36 79.35
CA THR A 473 5.61 -10.44 80.34
C THR A 473 5.37 -11.65 81.24
N ARG A 474 6.37 -12.53 81.36
CA ARG A 474 6.30 -13.68 82.27
C ARG A 474 6.38 -13.20 83.72
N SER A 475 5.30 -13.36 84.48
CA SER A 475 5.30 -13.31 85.94
C SER A 475 5.36 -14.75 86.50
N PRO A 476 5.66 -14.99 87.78
CA PRO A 476 5.32 -16.27 88.40
C PRO A 476 3.79 -16.44 88.51
N PHE A 477 3.29 -17.67 88.55
CA PHE A 477 1.91 -17.91 89.02
C PHE A 477 1.86 -17.61 90.51
N ILE A 478 0.77 -17.03 91.01
CA ILE A 478 0.60 -16.73 92.44
C ILE A 478 -0.64 -17.42 93.01
N PHE A 479 -0.73 -17.53 94.33
CA PHE A 479 -1.86 -18.20 94.99
C PHE A 479 -3.22 -17.62 94.56
N GLN A 480 -3.30 -16.31 94.30
CA GLN A 480 -4.51 -15.65 93.83
C GLN A 480 -5.02 -16.17 92.47
N ASP A 481 -4.15 -16.68 91.60
CA ASP A 481 -4.53 -17.14 90.26
C ASP A 481 -5.50 -18.34 90.33
N ILE A 482 -5.48 -19.09 91.43
CA ILE A 482 -6.40 -20.21 91.71
C ILE A 482 -7.86 -19.78 91.60
N PHE A 483 -8.21 -18.58 92.06
CA PHE A 483 -9.60 -18.12 92.08
C PHE A 483 -10.20 -17.89 90.68
N SER A 484 -9.37 -17.86 89.63
CA SER A 484 -9.87 -17.85 88.25
C SER A 484 -10.33 -19.23 87.76
N HIS A 485 -9.98 -20.31 88.46
CA HIS A 485 -10.31 -21.69 88.10
C HIS A 485 -11.20 -22.40 89.14
N VAL A 486 -11.37 -21.85 90.35
CA VAL A 486 -12.23 -22.43 91.39
C VAL A 486 -13.12 -21.42 92.09
N ASN A 487 -14.37 -21.80 92.34
CA ASN A 487 -15.26 -21.09 93.27
C ASN A 487 -14.98 -21.56 94.69
N VAL A 488 -14.70 -20.61 95.59
CA VAL A 488 -14.45 -20.89 97.00
C VAL A 488 -15.62 -20.37 97.83
N ASP A 489 -16.42 -21.29 98.36
CA ASP A 489 -17.54 -20.96 99.23
C ASP A 489 -17.10 -20.95 100.70
N MET A 490 -17.55 -19.93 101.45
CA MET A 490 -17.27 -19.82 102.89
C MET A 490 -18.24 -20.71 103.69
N PRO A 491 -17.75 -21.59 104.60
CA PRO A 491 -18.61 -22.38 105.47
C PRO A 491 -19.45 -21.51 106.42
N ALA A 492 -20.74 -21.82 106.55
CA ALA A 492 -21.71 -21.05 107.35
C ALA A 492 -21.37 -20.92 108.86
N SER A 493 -20.45 -21.73 109.37
CA SER A 493 -20.03 -21.79 110.78
C SER A 493 -18.69 -21.09 111.07
N SER A 494 -18.25 -20.16 110.21
CA SER A 494 -16.94 -19.47 110.33
C SER A 494 -17.08 -17.99 110.72
N SER A 495 -16.22 -17.50 111.63
CA SER A 495 -16.24 -16.13 112.14
C SER A 495 -15.32 -15.17 111.38
N GLY A 496 -15.44 -15.14 110.05
CA GLY A 496 -14.88 -14.10 109.17
C GLY A 496 -13.38 -14.15 108.86
N GLY A 497 -12.59 -15.03 109.50
CA GLY A 497 -11.17 -15.23 109.19
C GLY A 497 -10.90 -16.53 108.43
N PHE A 498 -10.08 -16.48 107.39
CA PHE A 498 -9.54 -17.67 106.69
C PHE A 498 -8.02 -17.67 106.71
N VAL A 499 -7.42 -18.85 106.56
CA VAL A 499 -5.96 -19.04 106.47
C VAL A 499 -5.66 -19.75 105.15
N LEU A 500 -4.76 -19.15 104.37
CA LEU A 500 -4.21 -19.77 103.17
C LEU A 500 -3.03 -20.67 103.58
N LEU A 501 -2.98 -21.88 103.05
CA LEU A 501 -1.86 -22.80 103.24
C LEU A 501 -1.26 -23.17 101.88
N LYS A 502 0.05 -23.07 101.75
CA LYS A 502 0.83 -23.66 100.64
C LYS A 502 1.70 -24.76 101.24
N ASN A 503 1.57 -25.98 100.75
CA ASN A 503 2.27 -27.18 101.23
C ASN A 503 2.17 -27.40 102.75
N GLY A 504 1.06 -26.96 103.37
CA GLY A 504 0.81 -27.07 104.81
C GLY A 504 1.30 -25.88 105.64
N GLU A 505 2.05 -24.94 105.06
CA GLU A 505 2.52 -23.72 105.74
C GLU A 505 1.65 -22.51 105.42
N LYS A 506 1.50 -21.60 106.39
CA LYS A 506 0.71 -20.38 106.23
C LYS A 506 1.31 -19.48 105.15
N THR A 507 0.50 -19.10 104.16
CA THR A 507 0.94 -18.32 102.99
C THR A 507 0.09 -17.06 102.77
N SER A 508 0.40 -16.30 101.72
CA SER A 508 -0.31 -15.10 101.27
C SER A 508 -0.85 -15.25 99.85
N PHE A 509 -1.75 -14.36 99.43
CA PHE A 509 -2.29 -14.35 98.07
C PHE A 509 -1.24 -14.13 96.97
N HIS A 510 -0.14 -13.46 97.30
CA HIS A 510 0.91 -13.08 96.36
C HIS A 510 2.09 -14.05 96.34
N GLU A 511 2.01 -15.14 97.11
CA GLU A 511 3.06 -16.16 97.12
C GLU A 511 3.12 -16.88 95.78
N SER A 512 4.33 -17.08 95.26
CA SER A 512 4.57 -17.83 94.01
C SER A 512 4.06 -19.27 94.13
N VAL A 513 3.53 -19.82 93.05
CA VAL A 513 3.01 -21.19 92.96
C VAL A 513 3.80 -21.94 91.90
N GLU A 514 4.31 -23.10 92.29
CA GLU A 514 5.09 -23.99 91.45
C GLU A 514 4.28 -25.24 91.06
N PRO A 515 4.64 -25.92 89.96
CA PRO A 515 4.03 -27.18 89.57
C PRO A 515 4.05 -28.21 90.72
N GLY A 516 2.87 -28.73 91.08
CA GLY A 516 2.68 -29.74 92.12
C GLY A 516 2.38 -29.19 93.52
N ASP A 517 2.36 -27.87 93.71
CA ASP A 517 2.06 -27.27 95.02
C ASP A 517 0.65 -27.65 95.53
N HIS A 518 0.57 -27.92 96.84
CA HIS A 518 -0.66 -28.21 97.57
C HIS A 518 -1.20 -26.94 98.23
N LEU A 519 -2.28 -26.41 97.70
CA LEU A 519 -2.87 -25.14 98.07
C LEU A 519 -4.17 -25.42 98.85
N LYS A 520 -4.36 -24.82 100.02
CA LYS A 520 -5.58 -24.99 100.82
C LYS A 520 -6.07 -23.68 101.39
N ILE A 521 -7.39 -23.56 101.53
CA ILE A 521 -8.03 -22.50 102.30
C ILE A 521 -8.75 -23.16 103.45
N VAL A 522 -8.39 -22.78 104.67
CA VAL A 522 -8.98 -23.33 105.88
C VAL A 522 -9.59 -22.22 106.73
N TRP A 523 -10.75 -22.48 107.32
CA TRP A 523 -11.44 -21.57 108.24
C TRP A 523 -11.27 -22.07 109.67
N PRO A 524 -10.63 -21.32 110.59
CA PRO A 524 -10.50 -21.73 111.98
C PRO A 524 -11.88 -21.74 112.68
N ALA A 525 -12.22 -22.83 113.37
CA ALA A 525 -13.43 -22.91 114.19
C ALA A 525 -13.22 -22.31 115.60
N ILE A 526 -14.22 -21.64 116.16
CA ILE A 526 -14.19 -21.12 117.55
C ILE A 526 -14.34 -22.30 118.53
N ASN A 527 -13.32 -22.54 119.36
CA ASN A 527 -13.38 -23.51 120.47
C ASN A 527 -13.72 -22.77 121.78
N ASN A 528 -14.82 -23.14 122.43
CA ASN A 528 -15.24 -22.58 123.73
C ASN A 528 -14.94 -23.59 124.87
N LYS A 529 -14.13 -23.14 125.84
CA LYS A 529 -13.86 -23.65 127.22
C LYS A 529 -12.80 -24.75 127.48
N ASN A 530 -11.84 -24.35 128.33
CA ASN A 530 -11.16 -25.05 129.45
C ASN A 530 -11.26 -26.57 129.58
N SER A 531 -10.12 -27.28 129.45
CA SER A 531 -9.50 -28.11 130.52
C SER A 531 -8.27 -28.88 130.00
N THR A 532 -7.09 -28.51 130.53
CA THR A 532 -5.94 -29.35 130.94
C THR A 532 -5.62 -30.71 130.26
N ILE A 533 -4.33 -30.83 129.85
CA ILE A 533 -3.40 -31.99 130.02
C ILE A 533 -3.68 -33.23 129.13
N LYS A 534 -2.77 -33.91 128.41
CA LYS A 534 -1.29 -33.99 128.33
C LYS A 534 -0.89 -34.56 126.94
N TYR A 535 0.38 -34.37 126.56
CA TYR A 535 1.02 -34.98 125.39
C TYR A 535 1.35 -36.47 125.58
N SER A 536 1.15 -37.25 124.52
CA SER A 536 1.92 -38.44 124.11
C SER A 536 1.86 -38.52 122.60
#